data_AF-A0A2A6HHE5-F1
#
_entry.id   AF-A0A2A6HHE5-F1
#
_cell.length_a   1.000
_cell.length_b   1.000
_cell.length_c   1.000
_cell.angle_alpha   90.00
_cell.angle_beta   90.00
_cell.angle_gamma   90.00
#
_symmetry.space_group_name_H-M   'P 1'
#
loop_
_entity.id
_entity.type
_entity.pdbx_description
1 polymer ?
#
loop_
_entity_poly.entity_id
_entity_poly.type
_entity_poly.pdbx_seq_one_letter_code
_entity_poly.pdbx_strand_id
1 'polypeptide(L)' 'MMTVDDIEQVDAVLCEDGRNVAFYGHTSDDDQTFFFSVSLPMTIEEDAFEDLLPEWRELGWQHWMQT' A
#
# COMPACT_ATOMS: atom_id res chain seq x y z
N MET A 1 21.45 2.93 -8.25
CA MET A 1 20.87 3.23 -6.92
C MET A 1 19.38 3.10 -7.10
N MET A 2 18.76 2.10 -6.46
CA MET A 2 17.31 1.91 -6.56
C MET A 2 16.60 3.03 -5.81
N THR A 3 15.54 3.55 -6.40
CA THR A 3 14.73 4.66 -5.91
C THR A 3 13.27 4.25 -5.90
N VAL A 4 12.40 5.05 -5.30
CA VAL A 4 10.94 4.83 -5.36
C VAL A 4 10.40 4.70 -6.80
N ASP A 5 11.11 5.27 -7.79
CA ASP A 5 10.83 5.13 -9.24
C ASP A 5 11.00 3.69 -9.78
N ASP A 6 11.68 2.81 -9.04
CA ASP A 6 11.92 1.40 -9.42
C ASP A 6 10.79 0.47 -8.95
N ILE A 7 9.78 1.00 -8.25
CA ILE A 7 8.60 0.24 -7.84
C ILE A 7 7.80 -0.13 -9.10
N GLU A 8 7.50 -1.42 -9.27
CA GLU A 8 6.71 -1.96 -10.38
C GLU A 8 5.30 -2.40 -9.95
N GLN A 9 5.13 -2.70 -8.67
CA GLN A 9 3.85 -3.13 -8.10
C GLN A 9 3.64 -2.53 -6.72
N VAL A 10 2.41 -2.10 -6.46
CA VAL A 10 1.96 -1.70 -5.12
C VAL A 10 0.86 -2.66 -4.69
N ASP A 11 1.05 -3.27 -3.52
CA ASP A 11 0.01 -4.02 -2.83
C ASP A 11 -0.46 -3.28 -1.58
N ALA A 12 -1.74 -3.44 -1.26
CA ALA A 12 -2.37 -2.83 -0.09
C ALA A 12 -3.02 -3.94 0.72
N VAL A 13 -2.83 -3.91 2.04
CA VAL A 13 -3.32 -4.93 2.97
C VAL A 13 -3.98 -4.26 4.16
N LEU A 14 -5.23 -4.60 4.45
CA LEU A 14 -5.89 -4.24 5.70
C LEU A 14 -5.34 -5.09 6.85
N CYS A 15 -4.81 -4.46 7.90
CA CYS A 15 -4.39 -5.18 9.09
C CYS A 15 -5.59 -5.76 9.86
N GLU A 16 -5.39 -6.84 10.61
CA GLU A 16 -6.45 -7.56 11.36
C GLU A 16 -7.28 -6.69 12.32
N ASP A 17 -6.76 -5.54 12.77
CA ASP A 17 -7.50 -4.58 13.61
C ASP A 17 -8.55 -3.77 12.82
N GLY A 18 -8.51 -3.85 11.49
CA GLY A 18 -9.37 -3.10 10.56
C GLY A 18 -9.16 -1.58 10.61
N ARG A 19 -8.12 -1.10 11.30
CA ARG A 19 -7.81 0.34 11.46
C ARG A 19 -6.51 0.78 10.82
N ASN A 20 -5.78 -0.13 10.18
CA ASN A 20 -4.52 0.22 9.55
C ASN A 20 -4.46 -0.45 8.18
N VAL A 21 -4.03 0.30 7.18
CA VAL A 21 -3.72 -0.25 5.85
C VAL A 21 -2.22 -0.16 5.65
N ALA A 22 -1.61 -1.29 5.38
CA ALA A 22 -0.21 -1.44 5.02
C ALA A 22 -0.07 -1.41 3.49
N PHE A 23 0.94 -0.71 2.99
CA PHE A 23 1.27 -0.63 1.57
C PHE A 23 2.68 -1.16 1.34
N TYR A 24 2.80 -2.00 0.33
CA TYR A 24 4.06 -2.65 -0.06
C TYR A 24 4.38 -2.26 -1.51
N GLY A 25 5.49 -1.55 -1.69
CA GLY A 25 6.05 -1.26 -3.01
C GLY A 25 7.10 -2.30 -3.36
N HIS A 26 6.83 -3.10 -4.38
CA HIS A 26 7.74 -4.14 -4.88
C HIS A 26 8.50 -3.62 -6.09
N THR A 27 9.82 -3.85 -6.10
CA THR A 27 10.66 -3.62 -7.27
C THR A 27 10.89 -4.94 -8.03
N SER A 28 11.63 -4.90 -9.13
CA SER A 28 12.08 -6.12 -9.84
C SER A 28 12.94 -7.05 -8.96
N ASP A 29 13.46 -6.55 -7.84
CA ASP A 29 14.29 -7.27 -6.90
C ASP A 29 13.45 -7.73 -5.70
N ASP A 30 13.17 -9.03 -5.64
CA ASP A 30 12.28 -9.66 -4.65
C ASP A 30 12.74 -9.44 -3.19
N ASP A 31 14.04 -9.14 -2.98
CA ASP A 31 14.63 -8.90 -1.67
C ASP A 31 14.34 -7.49 -1.11
N GLN A 32 13.83 -6.56 -1.95
CA GLN A 32 13.63 -5.16 -1.58
C GLN A 32 12.17 -4.75 -1.71
N THR A 33 11.55 -4.44 -0.56
CA THR A 33 10.17 -3.95 -0.48
C THR A 33 10.14 -2.62 0.27
N PHE A 34 9.55 -1.60 -0.36
CA PHE A 34 9.23 -0.33 0.29
C PHE A 34 7.94 -0.49 1.10
N PHE A 35 7.90 0.09 2.30
CA PHE A 35 6.77 -0.05 3.20
C PHE A 35 6.34 1.29 3.78
N PHE A 36 5.03 1.52 3.79
CA PHE A 36 4.41 2.51 4.65
C PHE A 36 3.03 2.02 5.11
N SER A 37 2.48 2.66 6.12
CA SER A 37 1.12 2.37 6.58
C SER A 37 0.38 3.64 6.96
N VAL A 38 -0.94 3.56 6.90
CA VAL A 38 -1.84 4.64 7.33
C VAL A 38 -2.81 4.11 8.36
N SER A 39 -3.05 4.93 9.40
CA SER A 39 -4.09 4.66 10.38
C SER A 39 -5.40 5.28 9.93
N LEU A 40 -6.46 4.49 9.94
CA LEU A 40 -7.81 4.90 9.59
C LEU A 40 -8.49 5.54 10.81
N PRO A 41 -9.33 6.56 10.60
CA PRO A 41 -10.08 7.20 11.69
C PRO A 41 -11.20 6.30 12.25
N MET A 42 -11.52 5.20 11.57
CA MET A 42 -12.52 4.22 11.96
C MET A 42 -12.10 2.82 11.49
N THR A 43 -12.62 1.79 12.15
CA THR A 43 -12.47 0.40 11.69
C THR A 43 -13.31 0.18 10.43
N ILE A 44 -12.75 -0.50 9.43
CA ILE A 44 -13.46 -0.96 8.23
C ILE A 44 -13.43 -2.49 8.14
N GLU A 45 -14.43 -3.06 7.48
CA GLU A 45 -14.49 -4.51 7.20
C GLU A 45 -13.65 -4.86 5.97
N GLU A 46 -13.19 -6.11 5.89
CA GLU A 46 -12.40 -6.61 4.76
C GLU A 46 -13.14 -6.44 3.42
N ASP A 47 -14.45 -6.69 3.38
CA ASP A 47 -15.28 -6.53 2.17
C ASP A 47 -15.26 -5.08 1.63
N ALA A 48 -15.35 -4.09 2.53
CA ALA A 48 -15.27 -2.68 2.16
C ALA A 48 -13.86 -2.27 1.71
N PHE A 49 -12.83 -2.93 2.23
CA PHE A 49 -11.46 -2.74 1.78
C PHE A 49 -11.24 -3.36 0.39
N GLU A 50 -11.74 -4.58 0.16
CA GLU A 50 -11.62 -5.32 -1.11
C GLU A 50 -12.36 -4.62 -2.26
N ASP A 51 -13.54 -4.04 -2.00
CA ASP A 51 -14.30 -3.27 -2.99
C ASP A 51 -13.53 -2.04 -3.50
N LEU A 52 -12.71 -1.44 -2.63
CA LEU A 52 -11.89 -0.24 -2.90
C LEU A 52 -10.41 -0.57 -3.12
N LEU A 53 -10.05 -1.85 -3.29
CA LEU A 53 -8.65 -2.27 -3.44
C LEU A 53 -7.92 -1.57 -4.61
N PRO A 54 -8.54 -1.32 -5.78
CA PRO A 54 -7.92 -0.55 -6.85
C PRO A 54 -7.54 0.87 -6.40
N GLU A 55 -8.45 1.58 -5.75
CA GLU A 55 -8.21 2.93 -5.24
C GLU A 55 -7.13 2.96 -4.15
N TRP A 56 -7.07 1.93 -3.29
CA TRP A 56 -5.99 1.79 -2.31
C TRP A 56 -4.63 1.65 -2.99
N ARG A 57 -4.53 0.84 -4.05
CA ARG A 57 -3.29 0.70 -4.81
C ARG A 57 -2.89 2.00 -5.48
N GLU A 58 -3.83 2.73 -6.08
CA GLU A 58 -3.59 4.05 -6.65
C GLU A 58 -3.07 5.05 -5.60
N LEU A 59 -3.65 5.05 -4.40
CA LEU A 59 -3.18 5.90 -3.30
C LEU A 59 -1.74 5.56 -2.89
N GLY A 60 -1.39 4.27 -2.86
CA GLY A 60 -0.02 3.83 -2.61
C GLY A 60 0.97 4.31 -3.67
N TRP A 61 0.60 4.26 -4.94
CA TRP A 61 1.41 4.85 -6.03
C TRP A 61 1.59 6.36 -5.87
N GLN A 62 0.51 7.09 -5.55
CA GLN A 62 0.57 8.53 -5.35
C GLN A 62 1.45 8.94 -4.17
N HIS A 63 1.56 8.11 -3.13
CA HIS A 63 2.47 8.37 -2.02
C HIS A 63 3.93 8.35 -2.48
N TRP A 64 4.31 7.33 -3.24
CA TRP A 64 5.69 7.15 -3.72
C TRP A 64 6.09 8.11 -4.83
N MET A 65 5.15 8.53 -5.68
CA MET A 65 5.41 9.55 -6.71
C MET A 65 5.64 10.96 -6.13
N GLN A 66 5.23 11.21 -4.89
CA GLN A 66 5.36 12.51 -4.22
C GLN A 66 6.52 12.58 -3.21
N THR A 67 7.23 11.47 -2.98
CA THR A 67 8.35 11.35 -2.03
C THR A 67 9.69 11.42 -2.75
#